data_AF-A0AAE0XQD2-F1
#
_entry.id   AF-A0AAE0XQD2-F1
#
_cell.length_a   1.000
_cell.length_b   1.000
_cell.length_c   1.000
_cell.angle_alpha   90.00
_cell.angle_beta   90.00
_cell.angle_gamma   90.00
#
_symmetry.space_group_name_H-M   'P 1'
#
loop_
_entity.id
_entity.type
_entity.pdbx_description
1 polymer ?
#
loop_
_entity_poly.entity_id
_entity_poly.type
_entity_poly.pdbx_seq_one_letter_code
_entity_poly.pdbx_strand_id
1 'polypeptide(L)'
;MATGMNPGVYDVKEKVMDDLENKFHKKLNNFTVDAKTKMRSFSREAAIQVFELTLVFLTQAFPDLSRLESASDNIQDETLKLREDFEKLERTLSQKLKDAQQSFSEKLEDAQNSLSKTIDAQQSFSEKLEDAQNSLSKTIDAQQTLSEKLEHGVEETASYFQKKVETDLKKLNKAKESHTHQILGLRKLQKLLCDKTKITQAMGATAPSTTLASASAVATPPGPPESLRHRSTFSVRSSNDACTPSILDMKLLPGGLVVLADGDNNSVKLYDTQE
;
A
#
# COMPACT_ATOMS: atom_id res chain seq x y z
N MET A 1 -68.07 122.69 24.30
CA MET A 1 -67.25 123.86 23.93
C MET A 1 -65.95 123.78 24.72
N ALA A 2 -64.94 123.09 24.17
CA ALA A 2 -63.55 123.23 24.57
C ALA A 2 -62.91 124.13 23.52
N THR A 3 -62.32 125.22 23.99
CA THR A 3 -61.74 126.33 23.26
C THR A 3 -60.63 125.87 22.31
N GLY A 4 -60.76 126.24 21.03
CA GLY A 4 -59.72 126.04 20.03
C GLY A 4 -58.45 126.77 20.43
N MET A 5 -57.40 126.01 20.76
CA MET A 5 -56.07 126.55 20.97
C MET A 5 -55.48 127.03 19.64
N ASN A 6 -54.73 128.13 19.70
CA ASN A 6 -54.10 128.79 18.56
C ASN A 6 -53.06 127.86 17.90
N PRO A 7 -53.21 127.50 16.61
CA PRO A 7 -52.36 126.51 15.94
C PRO A 7 -50.87 126.84 16.00
N GLY A 8 -50.48 128.13 16.03
CA GLY A 8 -49.08 128.53 16.11
C GLY A 8 -48.35 128.13 17.41
N VAL A 9 -49.08 127.82 18.49
CA VAL A 9 -48.46 127.36 19.75
C VAL A 9 -48.06 125.88 19.65
N TYR A 10 -48.79 125.09 18.86
CA TYR A 10 -48.45 123.69 18.63
C TYR A 10 -47.19 123.56 17.76
N ASP A 11 -47.10 124.35 16.69
CA ASP A 11 -45.94 124.31 15.79
C ASP A 11 -44.62 124.67 16.51
N VAL A 12 -44.64 125.68 17.40
CA VAL A 12 -43.46 126.06 18.17
C VAL A 12 -43.08 124.98 19.19
N LYS A 13 -44.07 124.38 19.85
CA LYS A 13 -43.82 123.30 20.82
C LYS A 13 -43.27 122.05 20.13
N GLU A 14 -43.83 121.68 18.98
CA GLU A 14 -43.38 120.54 18.19
C GLU A 14 -41.95 120.75 17.72
N LYS A 15 -41.64 121.93 17.17
CA LYS A 15 -40.27 122.27 16.76
C LYS A 15 -39.27 122.25 17.91
N VAL A 16 -39.65 122.72 19.11
CA VAL A 16 -38.77 122.68 20.29
C VAL A 16 -38.57 121.24 20.78
N MET A 17 -39.61 120.40 20.72
CA MET A 17 -39.52 118.99 21.08
C MET A 17 -38.63 118.24 20.09
N ASP A 18 -38.79 118.47 18.78
CA ASP A 18 -37.97 117.85 17.74
C ASP A 18 -36.51 118.27 17.86
N ASP A 19 -36.22 119.55 18.11
CA ASP A 19 -34.85 120.03 18.32
C ASP A 19 -34.20 119.40 19.57
N LEU A 20 -34.98 119.24 20.65
CA LEU A 20 -34.50 118.63 21.87
C LEU A 20 -34.25 117.13 21.67
N GLU A 21 -35.16 116.44 20.99
CA GLU A 21 -35.05 115.02 20.66
C GLU A 21 -33.86 114.76 19.73
N ASN A 22 -33.69 115.57 18.69
CA ASN A 22 -32.55 115.48 17.78
C ASN A 22 -31.22 115.77 18.49
N LYS A 23 -31.19 116.77 19.37
CA LYS A 23 -29.98 117.10 20.15
C LYS A 23 -29.64 115.99 21.15
N PHE A 24 -30.65 115.36 21.76
CA PHE A 24 -30.47 114.24 22.66
C PHE A 24 -29.96 113.00 21.90
N HIS A 25 -30.61 112.63 20.79
CA HIS A 25 -30.18 111.52 19.93
C HIS A 25 -28.75 111.72 19.42
N LYS A 26 -28.37 112.94 19.01
CA LYS A 26 -27.02 113.25 18.57
C LYS A 26 -25.99 113.07 19.69
N LYS A 27 -26.28 113.53 20.91
CA LYS A 27 -25.39 113.31 22.06
C LYS A 27 -25.29 111.83 22.44
N LEU A 28 -26.40 111.11 22.41
CA LEU A 28 -26.43 109.68 22.74
C LEU A 28 -25.63 108.85 21.72
N ASN A 29 -25.76 109.16 20.43
CA ASN A 29 -24.99 108.52 19.38
C ASN A 29 -23.49 108.82 19.52
N ASN A 30 -23.12 110.07 19.79
CA ASN A 30 -21.71 110.44 20.00
C ASN A 30 -21.11 109.72 21.21
N PHE A 31 -21.82 109.65 22.34
CA PHE A 31 -21.37 108.91 23.52
C PHE A 31 -21.22 107.41 23.24
N THR A 32 -22.19 106.81 22.53
CA THR A 32 -22.15 105.39 22.17
C THR A 32 -20.96 105.07 21.26
N VAL A 33 -20.67 105.94 20.28
CA VAL A 33 -19.51 105.79 19.39
C VAL A 33 -18.20 105.92 20.17
N ASP A 34 -18.09 106.91 21.07
CA ASP A 34 -16.89 107.14 21.87
C ASP A 34 -16.62 105.98 22.84
N ALA A 35 -17.66 105.54 23.58
CA ALA A 35 -17.57 104.39 24.49
C ALA A 35 -17.18 103.09 23.75
N LYS A 36 -17.80 102.82 22.58
CA LYS A 36 -17.49 101.64 21.76
C LYS A 36 -16.06 101.67 21.23
N THR A 37 -15.57 102.85 20.85
CA THR A 37 -14.20 103.03 20.35
C THR A 37 -13.18 102.79 21.47
N LYS A 38 -13.44 103.34 22.66
CA LYS A 38 -12.57 103.20 23.84
C LYS A 38 -12.55 101.77 24.40
N MET A 39 -13.67 101.06 24.36
CA MET A 39 -13.72 99.63 24.73
C MET A 39 -12.95 98.75 23.73
N ARG A 40 -13.04 99.05 22.43
CA ARG A 40 -12.28 98.31 21.40
C ARG A 40 -10.78 98.54 21.51
N SER A 41 -10.33 99.75 21.83
CA SER A 41 -8.90 100.02 22.01
C SER A 41 -8.36 99.33 23.26
N PHE A 42 -9.09 99.34 24.38
CA PHE A 42 -8.69 98.65 25.61
C PHE A 42 -8.62 97.12 25.43
N SER A 43 -9.61 96.51 24.76
CA SER A 43 -9.62 95.08 24.48
C SER A 43 -8.51 94.65 23.52
N ARG A 44 -8.14 95.51 22.56
CA ARG A 44 -7.02 95.26 21.65
C ARG A 44 -5.69 95.30 22.39
N GLU A 45 -5.49 96.30 23.25
CA GLU A 45 -4.26 96.44 24.03
C GLU A 45 -4.06 95.28 25.00
N ALA A 46 -5.11 94.87 25.72
CA ALA A 46 -5.06 93.72 26.61
C ALA A 46 -4.77 92.41 25.84
N ALA A 47 -5.36 92.23 24.65
CA ALA A 47 -5.07 91.08 23.81
C ALA A 47 -3.63 91.06 23.30
N ILE A 48 -3.07 92.21 22.93
CA ILE A 48 -1.66 92.35 22.53
C ILE A 48 -0.76 91.96 23.71
N GLN A 49 -1.03 92.44 24.93
CA GLN A 49 -0.21 92.11 26.10
C GLN A 49 -0.26 90.62 26.47
N VAL A 50 -1.43 89.98 26.41
CA VAL A 50 -1.56 88.53 26.64
C VAL A 50 -0.78 87.75 25.58
N PHE A 51 -0.86 88.18 24.32
CA PHE A 51 -0.10 87.57 23.23
C PHE A 51 1.41 87.71 23.42
N GLU A 52 1.89 88.90 23.75
CA GLU A 52 3.32 89.15 24.04
C GLU A 52 3.81 88.34 25.24
N LEU A 53 3.06 88.31 26.35
CA LEU A 53 3.39 87.50 27.51
C LEU A 53 3.45 86.00 27.17
N THR A 54 2.54 85.53 26.33
CA THR A 54 2.50 84.15 25.86
C THR A 54 3.70 83.83 24.97
N LEU A 55 4.08 84.74 24.06
CA LEU A 55 5.26 84.57 23.23
C LEU A 55 6.54 84.52 24.06
N VAL A 56 6.71 85.44 25.02
CA VAL A 56 7.86 85.44 25.93
C VAL A 56 7.91 84.14 26.75
N PHE A 57 6.76 83.70 27.28
CA PHE A 57 6.68 82.42 28.00
C PHE A 57 7.08 81.24 27.12
N LEU A 58 6.60 81.17 25.87
CA LEU A 58 6.95 80.11 24.94
C LEU A 58 8.44 80.14 24.57
N THR A 59 9.02 81.32 24.36
CA THR A 59 10.46 81.48 24.08
C THR A 59 11.33 81.08 25.28
N GLN A 60 10.88 81.36 26.51
CA GLN A 60 11.61 80.98 27.73
C GLN A 60 11.43 79.51 28.12
N ALA A 61 10.23 78.95 27.91
CA ALA A 61 9.94 77.55 28.20
C ALA A 61 10.59 76.60 27.19
N PHE A 62 10.80 77.07 25.95
CA PHE A 62 11.44 76.32 24.87
C PHE A 62 12.62 77.09 24.27
N PRO A 63 13.71 77.29 25.02
CA PRO A 63 14.86 78.08 24.55
C PRO A 63 15.65 77.35 23.44
N ASP A 64 15.39 76.05 23.25
CA ASP A 64 16.19 75.19 22.38
C ASP A 64 15.30 74.42 21.39
N LEU A 65 14.62 75.17 20.52
CA LEU A 65 13.82 74.64 19.42
C LEU A 65 14.66 73.77 18.45
N SER A 66 15.97 74.00 18.39
CA SER A 66 16.93 73.19 17.63
C SER A 66 17.01 71.75 18.11
N ARG A 67 16.79 71.47 19.41
CA ARG A 67 16.70 70.09 19.91
C ARG A 67 15.45 69.37 19.38
N LEU A 68 14.35 70.07 19.19
CA LEU A 68 13.13 69.48 18.64
C LEU A 68 13.28 69.17 17.14
N GLU A 69 13.94 70.06 16.40
CA GLU A 69 14.27 69.86 14.98
C GLU A 69 15.23 68.67 14.80
N SER A 70 16.31 68.60 15.59
CA SER A 70 17.23 67.45 15.56
C SER A 70 16.58 66.12 15.98
N ALA A 71 15.61 66.16 16.91
CA ALA A 71 14.84 64.98 17.28
C ALA A 71 13.88 64.56 16.16
N SER A 72 13.26 65.53 15.47
CA SER A 72 12.41 65.28 14.29
C SER A 72 13.21 64.62 13.16
N ASP A 73 14.42 65.12 12.88
CA ASP A 73 15.29 64.56 11.83
C ASP A 73 15.74 63.13 12.17
N ASN A 74 16.11 62.85 13.42
CA ASN A 74 16.45 61.50 13.86
C ASN A 74 15.26 60.53 13.76
N ILE A 75 14.06 60.96 14.16
CA ILE A 75 12.85 60.13 14.02
C ILE A 75 12.56 59.85 12.55
N GLN A 76 12.79 60.81 11.66
CA GLN A 76 12.58 60.64 10.23
C GLN A 76 13.58 59.65 9.62
N ASP A 77 14.86 59.73 10.01
CA ASP A 77 15.90 58.79 9.57
C ASP A 77 15.64 57.36 10.08
N GLU A 78 15.29 57.20 11.36
CA GLU A 78 14.89 55.90 11.92
C GLU A 78 13.64 55.33 11.23
N THR A 79 12.67 56.19 10.89
CA THR A 79 11.46 55.78 10.17
C THR A 79 11.78 55.30 8.75
N LEU A 80 12.71 55.96 8.06
CA LEU A 80 13.17 55.54 6.73
C LEU A 80 13.90 54.20 6.80
N LYS A 81 14.80 54.03 7.76
CA LYS A 81 15.53 52.78 7.97
C LYS A 81 14.60 51.61 8.30
N LEU A 82 13.61 51.83 9.17
CA LEU A 82 12.61 50.80 9.51
C LEU A 82 11.76 50.42 8.29
N ARG A 83 11.41 51.39 7.43
CA ARG A 83 10.72 51.13 6.17
C ARG A 83 11.56 50.25 5.24
N GLU A 84 12.84 50.56 5.07
CA GLU A 84 13.74 49.78 4.24
C GLU A 84 13.89 48.34 4.74
N ASP A 85 14.06 48.17 6.06
CA ASP A 85 14.14 46.85 6.70
C ASP A 85 12.84 46.05 6.51
N PHE A 86 11.68 46.70 6.62
CA PHE A 86 10.39 46.07 6.38
C PHE A 86 10.22 45.63 4.92
N GLU A 87 10.55 46.48 3.95
CA GLU A 87 10.49 46.10 2.54
C GLU A 87 11.48 44.97 2.20
N LYS A 88 12.67 44.97 2.80
CA LYS A 88 13.65 43.89 2.63
C LYS A 88 13.12 42.58 3.21
N LEU A 89 12.48 42.63 4.38
CA LEU A 89 11.84 41.47 4.99
C LEU A 89 10.71 40.94 4.10
N GLU A 90 9.85 41.82 3.58
CA GLU A 90 8.73 41.46 2.71
C GLU A 90 9.22 40.79 1.41
N ARG A 91 10.26 41.34 0.76
CA ARG A 91 10.88 40.71 -0.42
C ARG A 91 11.46 39.35 -0.10
N THR A 92 12.16 39.23 1.03
CA THR A 92 12.79 37.96 1.46
C THR A 92 11.75 36.89 1.75
N LEU A 93 10.68 37.25 2.47
CA LEU A 93 9.57 36.33 2.76
C LEU A 93 8.84 35.91 1.48
N SER A 94 8.57 36.86 0.59
CA SER A 94 7.94 36.57 -0.70
C SER A 94 8.77 35.62 -1.55
N GLN A 95 10.09 35.81 -1.58
CA GLN A 95 10.99 34.92 -2.32
C GLN A 95 11.03 33.53 -1.70
N LYS A 96 11.24 33.44 -0.38
CA LYS A 96 11.26 32.14 0.32
C LYS A 96 9.94 31.39 0.17
N LEU A 97 8.81 32.08 0.17
CA LEU A 97 7.51 31.47 -0.05
C LEU A 97 7.38 30.90 -1.47
N LYS A 98 7.82 31.65 -2.48
CA LYS A 98 7.86 31.17 -3.88
C LYS A 98 8.78 29.96 -4.03
N ASP A 99 9.98 30.01 -3.47
CA ASP A 99 10.95 28.91 -3.53
C ASP A 99 10.39 27.65 -2.84
N ALA A 100 9.75 27.83 -1.67
CA ALA A 100 9.10 26.74 -0.96
C ALA A 100 7.94 26.15 -1.78
N GLN A 101 7.08 27.00 -2.36
CA GLN A 101 5.98 26.56 -3.20
C GLN A 101 6.48 25.78 -4.42
N GLN A 102 7.53 26.26 -5.08
CA GLN A 102 8.14 25.57 -6.22
C GLN A 102 8.73 24.22 -5.80
N SER A 103 9.49 24.18 -4.71
CA SER A 103 10.09 22.94 -4.20
C SER A 103 9.03 21.91 -3.79
N PHE A 104 7.92 22.34 -3.19
CA PHE A 104 6.79 21.46 -2.90
C PHE A 104 6.12 20.94 -4.17
N SER A 105 5.97 21.79 -5.20
CA SER A 105 5.40 21.39 -6.49
C SER A 105 6.25 20.32 -7.18
N GLU A 106 7.56 20.52 -7.26
CA GLU A 106 8.50 19.56 -7.87
C GLU A 106 8.47 18.21 -7.14
N LYS A 107 8.52 18.22 -5.80
CA LYS A 107 8.41 16.99 -5.00
C LYS A 107 7.09 16.28 -5.17
N LEU A 108 6.00 17.02 -5.35
CA LEU A 108 4.68 16.45 -5.58
C LEU A 108 4.59 15.79 -6.95
N GLU A 109 5.16 16.42 -7.99
CA GLU A 109 5.26 15.85 -9.33
C GLU A 109 6.12 14.58 -9.35
N ASP A 110 7.28 14.58 -8.70
CA ASP A 110 8.13 13.40 -8.55
C ASP A 110 7.42 12.25 -7.84
N ALA A 111 6.65 12.56 -6.77
CA ALA A 111 5.85 11.58 -6.05
C ALA A 111 4.73 11.01 -6.92
N GLN A 112 4.03 11.85 -7.69
CA GLN A 112 2.99 11.41 -8.63
C GLN A 112 3.56 10.51 -9.73
N ASN A 113 4.71 10.88 -10.30
CA ASN A 113 5.40 10.09 -11.31
C ASN A 113 5.84 8.73 -10.76
N SER A 114 6.34 8.69 -9.53
CA SER A 114 6.73 7.45 -8.86
C SER A 114 5.53 6.54 -8.56
N LEU A 115 4.41 7.14 -8.15
CA LEU A 115 3.17 6.41 -7.91
C LEU A 115 2.61 5.82 -9.22
N SER A 116 2.61 6.59 -10.31
CA SER A 116 2.18 6.09 -11.62
C SER A 116 2.99 4.87 -12.07
N LYS A 117 4.33 4.96 -11.99
CA LYS A 117 5.21 3.82 -12.32
C LYS A 117 4.93 2.59 -11.47
N THR A 118 4.61 2.79 -10.19
CA THR A 118 4.27 1.70 -9.27
C THR A 118 2.95 1.03 -9.66
N ILE A 119 1.94 1.82 -10.05
CA ILE A 119 0.66 1.32 -10.54
C ILE A 119 0.85 0.52 -11.83
N ASP A 120 1.62 1.04 -12.78
CA ASP A 120 1.91 0.35 -14.05
C ASP A 120 2.63 -0.99 -13.80
N ALA A 121 3.60 -1.02 -12.90
CA ALA A 121 4.30 -2.24 -12.51
C ALA A 121 3.35 -3.26 -11.84
N GLN A 122 2.43 -2.79 -10.99
CA GLN A 122 1.42 -3.64 -10.37
C GLN A 122 0.47 -4.26 -11.41
N GLN A 123 0.05 -3.49 -12.41
CA GLN A 123 -0.78 -4.00 -13.51
C GLN A 123 -0.05 -5.07 -14.31
N SER A 124 1.21 -4.82 -14.70
CA SER A 124 2.02 -5.82 -15.42
C SER A 124 2.24 -7.10 -14.60
N PHE A 125 2.43 -6.98 -13.29
CA PHE A 125 2.53 -8.15 -12.41
C PHE A 125 1.21 -8.92 -12.35
N SER A 126 0.07 -8.23 -12.31
CA SER A 126 -1.25 -8.84 -12.34
C SER A 126 -1.50 -9.64 -13.62
N GLU A 127 -1.17 -9.07 -14.78
CA GLU A 127 -1.29 -9.76 -16.07
C GLU A 127 -0.44 -11.03 -16.12
N LYS A 128 0.82 -10.95 -15.69
CA LYS A 128 1.71 -12.14 -15.62
C LYS A 128 1.18 -13.21 -14.67
N LEU A 129 0.55 -12.80 -13.58
CA LEU A 129 -0.05 -13.73 -12.61
C LEU A 129 -1.27 -14.44 -13.21
N GLU A 130 -2.10 -13.72 -13.97
CA GLU A 130 -3.23 -14.28 -14.69
C GLU A 130 -2.76 -15.28 -15.77
N ASP A 131 -1.74 -14.94 -16.55
CA ASP A 131 -1.13 -15.85 -17.54
C ASP A 131 -0.56 -17.12 -16.89
N ALA A 132 0.09 -16.98 -15.73
CA ALA A 132 0.62 -18.10 -14.96
C ALA A 132 -0.52 -19.00 -14.44
N GLN A 133 -1.59 -18.42 -13.91
CA GLN A 133 -2.78 -19.15 -13.46
C GLN A 133 -3.45 -19.90 -14.62
N ASN A 134 -3.60 -19.26 -15.78
CA ASN A 134 -4.15 -19.88 -16.98
C ASN A 134 -3.29 -21.05 -17.47
N SER A 135 -1.97 -20.91 -17.43
CA SER A 135 -1.03 -21.98 -17.79
C SER A 135 -1.07 -23.15 -16.81
N LEU A 136 -1.20 -22.87 -15.52
CA LEU A 136 -1.37 -23.89 -14.48
C LEU A 136 -2.69 -24.64 -14.66
N SER A 137 -3.78 -23.93 -14.90
CA SER A 137 -5.10 -24.54 -15.16
C SER A 137 -5.04 -25.52 -16.32
N LYS A 138 -4.48 -25.11 -17.46
CA LYS A 138 -4.28 -25.99 -18.62
C LYS A 138 -3.45 -27.23 -18.30
N THR A 139 -2.45 -27.09 -17.43
CA THR A 139 -1.60 -28.21 -17.00
C THR A 139 -2.39 -29.20 -16.14
N ILE A 140 -3.22 -28.71 -15.23
CA ILE A 140 -4.12 -29.53 -14.40
C ILE A 140 -5.11 -30.28 -15.29
N ASP A 141 -5.74 -29.60 -16.26
CA ASP A 141 -6.70 -30.22 -17.19
C ASP A 141 -6.04 -31.33 -18.03
N ALA A 142 -4.81 -31.09 -18.51
CA ALA A 142 -4.02 -32.09 -19.24
C ALA A 142 -3.68 -33.29 -18.35
N GLN A 143 -3.31 -33.06 -17.09
CA GLN A 143 -3.03 -34.12 -16.13
C GLN A 143 -4.29 -34.97 -15.86
N GLN A 144 -5.44 -34.35 -15.67
CA GLN A 144 -6.72 -35.06 -15.48
C GLN A 144 -7.04 -35.92 -16.71
N THR A 145 -6.93 -35.36 -17.91
CA THR A 145 -7.16 -36.09 -19.17
C THR A 145 -6.22 -37.30 -19.31
N LEU A 146 -4.94 -37.16 -18.95
CA LEU A 146 -3.99 -38.26 -18.96
C LEU A 146 -4.34 -39.33 -17.92
N SER A 147 -4.76 -38.92 -16.73
CA SER A 147 -5.20 -39.83 -15.67
C SER A 147 -6.40 -40.66 -16.11
N GLU A 148 -7.42 -40.04 -16.71
CA GLU A 148 -8.60 -40.73 -17.25
C GLU A 148 -8.24 -41.72 -18.35
N LYS A 149 -7.36 -41.32 -19.29
CA LYS A 149 -6.89 -42.23 -20.36
C LYS A 149 -6.10 -43.41 -19.81
N LEU A 150 -5.29 -43.19 -18.78
CA LEU A 150 -4.53 -44.25 -18.13
C LEU A 150 -5.47 -45.22 -17.42
N GLU A 151 -6.46 -44.71 -16.68
CA GLU A 151 -7.46 -45.52 -15.99
C GLU A 151 -8.24 -46.40 -16.97
N HIS A 152 -8.77 -45.81 -18.05
CA HIS A 152 -9.45 -46.55 -19.10
C HIS A 152 -8.55 -47.59 -19.78
N GLY A 153 -7.30 -47.25 -20.08
CA GLY A 153 -6.35 -48.18 -20.71
C GLY A 153 -5.98 -49.36 -19.80
N VAL A 154 -5.83 -49.11 -18.49
CA VAL A 154 -5.59 -50.17 -17.49
C VAL A 154 -6.82 -51.08 -17.38
N GLU A 155 -8.03 -50.51 -17.35
CA GLU A 155 -9.26 -51.31 -17.25
C GLU A 155 -9.53 -52.14 -18.51
N GLU A 156 -9.28 -51.58 -19.70
CA GLU A 156 -9.40 -52.30 -20.97
C GLU A 156 -8.41 -53.47 -21.06
N THR A 157 -7.15 -53.25 -20.67
CA THR A 157 -6.13 -54.31 -20.66
C THR A 157 -6.45 -55.38 -19.62
N ALA A 158 -6.88 -55.00 -18.42
CA ALA A 158 -7.33 -55.95 -17.39
C ALA A 158 -8.51 -56.81 -17.88
N SER A 159 -9.51 -56.20 -18.51
CA SER A 159 -10.67 -56.89 -19.09
C SER A 159 -10.25 -57.86 -20.20
N TYR A 160 -9.35 -57.45 -21.10
CA TYR A 160 -8.79 -58.32 -22.15
C TYR A 160 -8.07 -59.54 -21.55
N PHE A 161 -7.19 -59.34 -20.57
CA PHE A 161 -6.47 -60.44 -19.91
C PHE A 161 -7.42 -61.38 -19.19
N GLN A 162 -8.39 -60.85 -18.45
CA GLN A 162 -9.39 -61.66 -17.75
C GLN A 162 -10.16 -62.56 -18.72
N LYS A 163 -10.63 -62.00 -19.84
CA LYS A 163 -11.33 -62.76 -20.89
C LYS A 163 -10.44 -63.82 -21.54
N LYS A 164 -9.16 -63.52 -21.75
CA LYS A 164 -8.19 -64.46 -22.32
C LYS A 164 -7.95 -65.64 -21.36
N VAL A 165 -7.70 -65.37 -20.09
CA VAL A 165 -7.52 -66.38 -19.03
C VAL A 165 -8.75 -67.27 -18.93
N GLU A 166 -9.96 -66.70 -18.94
CA GLU A 166 -11.19 -67.48 -18.88
C GLU A 166 -11.36 -68.39 -20.10
N THR A 167 -10.99 -67.91 -21.28
CA THR A 167 -11.04 -68.68 -22.53
C THR A 167 -10.05 -69.85 -22.50
N ASP A 168 -8.83 -69.61 -22.05
CA ASP A 168 -7.80 -70.65 -21.98
C ASP A 168 -8.11 -71.69 -20.88
N LEU A 169 -8.71 -71.27 -19.76
CA LEU A 169 -9.21 -72.17 -18.72
C LEU A 169 -10.32 -73.10 -19.23
N LYS A 170 -11.25 -72.57 -20.04
CA LYS A 170 -12.31 -73.38 -20.69
C LYS A 170 -11.71 -74.43 -21.64
N LYS A 171 -10.70 -74.07 -22.43
CA LYS A 171 -9.99 -75.02 -23.31
C LYS A 171 -9.27 -76.10 -22.51
N LEU A 172 -8.59 -75.73 -21.42
CA LEU A 172 -7.89 -76.66 -20.54
C LEU A 172 -8.85 -77.67 -19.91
N ASN A 173 -10.01 -77.21 -19.41
CA ASN A 173 -11.03 -78.09 -18.86
C ASN A 173 -11.57 -79.08 -19.90
N LYS A 174 -11.85 -78.61 -21.13
CA LYS A 174 -12.27 -79.48 -22.22
C LYS A 174 -11.21 -80.54 -22.58
N ALA A 175 -9.94 -80.15 -22.61
CA ALA A 175 -8.83 -81.08 -22.84
C ALA A 175 -8.70 -82.12 -21.71
N LYS A 176 -8.84 -81.69 -20.45
CA LYS A 176 -8.84 -82.56 -19.27
C LYS A 176 -9.97 -83.59 -19.33
N GLU A 177 -11.18 -83.19 -19.71
CA GLU A 177 -12.32 -84.10 -19.88
C GLU A 177 -12.05 -85.14 -20.97
N SER A 178 -11.57 -84.69 -22.14
CA SER A 178 -11.17 -85.57 -23.25
C SER A 178 -10.11 -86.59 -22.82
N HIS A 179 -9.08 -86.14 -22.09
CA HIS A 179 -8.04 -87.02 -21.58
C HIS A 179 -8.57 -88.02 -20.54
N THR A 180 -9.49 -87.60 -19.68
CA THR A 180 -10.17 -88.48 -18.72
C THR A 180 -10.95 -89.60 -19.44
N HIS A 181 -11.64 -89.26 -20.53
CA HIS A 181 -12.32 -90.25 -21.37
C HIS A 181 -11.34 -91.22 -22.04
N GLN A 182 -10.18 -90.75 -22.50
CA GLN A 182 -9.12 -91.61 -23.05
C GLN A 182 -8.56 -92.58 -21.99
N ILE A 183 -8.26 -92.10 -20.78
CA ILE A 183 -7.80 -92.95 -19.66
C ILE A 183 -8.83 -94.03 -19.33
N LEU A 184 -10.12 -93.68 -19.27
CA LEU A 184 -11.20 -94.63 -19.04
C LEU A 184 -11.28 -95.68 -20.18
N GLY A 185 -11.10 -95.26 -21.43
CA GLY A 185 -11.04 -96.16 -22.59
C GLY A 185 -9.88 -97.16 -22.49
N LEU A 186 -8.67 -96.68 -22.19
CA LEU A 186 -7.49 -97.52 -21.98
C LEU A 186 -7.69 -98.51 -20.82
N ARG A 187 -8.28 -98.07 -19.71
CA ARG A 187 -8.57 -98.95 -18.56
C ARG A 187 -9.55 -100.07 -18.93
N LYS A 188 -10.54 -99.80 -19.78
CA LYS A 188 -11.46 -100.84 -20.30
C LYS A 188 -10.71 -101.85 -21.16
N LEU A 189 -9.84 -101.41 -22.07
CA LEU A 189 -9.02 -102.29 -22.89
C LEU A 189 -8.06 -103.15 -22.05
N GLN A 190 -7.42 -102.55 -21.05
CA GLN A 190 -6.55 -103.26 -20.10
C GLN A 190 -7.31 -104.36 -19.35
N LYS A 191 -8.54 -104.08 -18.92
CA LYS A 191 -9.41 -105.08 -18.28
C LYS A 191 -9.71 -106.24 -19.24
N LEU A 192 -10.08 -105.93 -20.49
CA LEU A 192 -10.38 -106.92 -21.52
C LEU A 192 -9.18 -107.83 -21.84
N LEU A 193 -7.98 -107.23 -21.94
CA LEU A 193 -6.73 -107.96 -22.14
C LEU A 193 -6.41 -108.86 -20.95
N CYS A 194 -6.57 -108.36 -19.72
CA CYS A 194 -6.34 -109.12 -18.50
C CYS A 194 -7.27 -110.34 -18.41
N ASP A 195 -8.55 -110.16 -18.73
CA ASP A 195 -9.54 -111.24 -18.78
C ASP A 195 -9.17 -112.29 -19.86
N LYS A 196 -8.73 -111.85 -21.04
CA LYS A 196 -8.24 -112.75 -22.10
C LYS A 196 -7.00 -113.54 -21.67
N THR A 197 -6.02 -112.92 -21.02
CA THR A 197 -4.82 -113.61 -20.52
C THR A 197 -5.13 -114.60 -19.40
N LYS A 198 -6.12 -114.33 -18.54
CA LYS A 198 -6.59 -115.29 -17.53
C LYS A 198 -7.21 -116.53 -18.17
N ILE A 199 -7.92 -116.38 -19.29
CA ILE A 199 -8.44 -117.50 -20.08
C ILE A 199 -7.29 -118.30 -20.72
N THR A 200 -6.22 -117.64 -21.18
CA THR A 200 -5.05 -118.30 -21.79
C THR A 200 -4.13 -118.98 -20.78
N GLN A 201 -3.97 -118.43 -19.56
CA GLN A 201 -3.19 -119.05 -18.48
C GLN A 201 -3.88 -120.26 -17.84
N ALA A 202 -5.16 -120.50 -18.09
CA ALA A 202 -5.82 -121.76 -17.74
C ALA A 202 -5.41 -122.94 -18.65
N MET A 203 -4.60 -122.73 -19.70
CA MET A 203 -4.18 -123.78 -20.64
C MET A 203 -2.65 -123.90 -20.89
N GLY A 204 -1.79 -123.26 -20.11
CA GLY A 204 -0.34 -123.32 -20.41
C GLY A 204 0.55 -122.95 -19.24
N ALA A 205 1.18 -123.97 -18.66
CA ALA A 205 2.25 -123.85 -17.68
C ALA A 205 3.61 -123.50 -18.34
N THR A 206 4.55 -123.01 -17.50
CA THR A 206 6.03 -122.90 -17.65
C THR A 206 6.68 -121.63 -18.26
N ALA A 207 7.09 -120.72 -17.36
CA ALA A 207 8.41 -120.00 -17.19
C ALA A 207 9.10 -119.23 -18.35
N PRO A 208 10.14 -118.38 -18.11
CA PRO A 208 10.41 -117.44 -17.02
C PRO A 208 10.71 -115.98 -17.49
N SER A 209 10.97 -115.13 -16.50
CA SER A 209 11.29 -113.70 -16.42
C SER A 209 12.40 -113.11 -17.32
N THR A 210 12.22 -111.83 -17.73
CA THR A 210 13.34 -110.89 -17.94
C THR A 210 12.96 -109.44 -17.59
N THR A 211 13.78 -108.85 -16.71
CA THR A 211 13.82 -107.49 -16.17
C THR A 211 14.21 -106.43 -17.21
N LEU A 212 13.55 -105.26 -17.18
CA LEU A 212 13.94 -104.05 -17.93
C LEU A 212 14.09 -102.87 -16.96
N ALA A 213 15.30 -102.32 -16.95
CA ALA A 213 15.76 -101.26 -16.07
C ALA A 213 15.18 -99.89 -16.45
N SER A 214 14.76 -99.14 -15.44
CA SER A 214 14.30 -97.76 -15.50
C SER A 214 15.46 -96.78 -15.26
N ALA A 215 15.79 -95.97 -16.26
CA ALA A 215 16.69 -94.84 -16.11
C ALA A 215 15.89 -93.62 -15.60
N SER A 216 16.19 -93.16 -14.39
CA SER A 216 15.66 -91.96 -13.78
C SER A 216 16.67 -90.82 -13.98
N ALA A 217 16.32 -89.83 -14.79
CA ALA A 217 17.10 -88.61 -14.96
C ALA A 217 16.64 -87.57 -13.92
N VAL A 218 17.55 -87.22 -13.01
CA VAL A 218 17.43 -86.15 -12.03
C VAL A 218 17.55 -84.80 -12.74
N ALA A 219 16.47 -84.02 -12.76
CA ALA A 219 16.48 -82.63 -13.21
C ALA A 219 16.39 -81.71 -11.99
N THR A 220 17.46 -80.95 -11.79
CA THR A 220 17.66 -79.90 -10.79
C THR A 220 16.65 -78.75 -10.98
N PRO A 221 16.00 -78.23 -9.92
CA PRO A 221 15.18 -77.02 -10.05
C PRO A 221 16.05 -75.75 -10.12
N PRO A 222 15.65 -74.73 -10.91
CA PRO A 222 16.36 -73.46 -10.98
C PRO A 222 16.07 -72.61 -9.73
N GLY A 223 17.12 -72.03 -9.18
CA GLY A 223 17.05 -71.11 -8.03
C GLY A 223 16.29 -69.81 -8.36
N PRO A 224 15.73 -69.14 -7.35
CA PRO A 224 14.95 -67.91 -7.54
C PRO A 224 15.87 -66.72 -7.86
N PRO A 225 15.42 -65.73 -8.64
CA PRO A 225 16.22 -64.60 -9.05
C PRO A 225 16.52 -63.65 -7.88
N GLU A 226 17.74 -63.12 -7.89
CA GLU A 226 18.24 -62.09 -6.99
C GLU A 226 17.35 -60.84 -7.03
N SER A 227 16.75 -60.53 -5.88
CA SER A 227 16.17 -59.23 -5.58
C SER A 227 17.29 -58.19 -5.51
N LEU A 228 17.36 -57.35 -6.54
CA LEU A 228 18.06 -56.06 -6.55
C LEU A 228 17.50 -55.16 -5.44
N ARG A 229 18.07 -55.29 -4.24
CA ARG A 229 17.90 -54.29 -3.18
C ARG A 229 18.92 -53.19 -3.39
N HIS A 230 18.51 -52.10 -4.03
CA HIS A 230 19.21 -50.83 -3.91
C HIS A 230 18.98 -50.28 -2.48
N ARG A 231 19.84 -50.71 -1.56
CA ARG A 231 19.94 -50.12 -0.23
C ARG A 231 20.88 -48.92 -0.31
N SER A 232 20.32 -47.74 -0.58
CA SER A 232 21.05 -46.48 -0.39
C SER A 232 21.24 -46.27 1.11
N THR A 233 22.47 -46.45 1.58
CA THR A 233 22.87 -46.11 2.95
C THR A 233 23.70 -44.85 2.88
N PHE A 234 23.09 -43.70 3.15
CA PHE A 234 23.82 -42.50 3.53
C PHE A 234 24.39 -42.75 4.92
N SER A 235 25.69 -43.00 4.99
CA SER A 235 26.44 -43.11 6.25
C SER A 235 27.04 -41.74 6.53
N VAL A 236 26.41 -40.98 7.44
CA VAL A 236 27.00 -39.76 7.99
C VAL A 236 28.02 -40.18 9.05
N ARG A 237 29.32 -39.99 8.75
CA ARG A 237 30.40 -40.09 9.74
C ARG A 237 30.25 -38.92 10.72
N SER A 238 29.85 -39.23 11.94
CA SER A 238 30.00 -38.33 13.08
C SER A 238 31.49 -38.32 13.48
N SER A 239 32.20 -37.25 13.11
CA SER A 239 33.48 -36.90 13.71
C SER A 239 33.22 -36.14 15.00
N ASN A 240 33.57 -36.76 16.13
CA ASN A 240 33.61 -36.11 17.43
C ASN A 240 34.72 -35.05 17.44
N ASP A 241 34.38 -33.81 17.11
CA ASP A 241 35.16 -32.64 17.50
C ASP A 241 34.19 -31.56 18.00
N ALA A 242 34.58 -30.94 19.11
CA ALA A 242 33.78 -30.03 19.90
C ALA A 242 33.37 -28.76 19.12
N CYS A 243 32.17 -28.24 19.47
CA CYS A 243 31.50 -27.06 18.92
C CYS A 243 30.80 -27.22 17.56
N THR A 244 29.93 -28.23 17.42
CA THR A 244 28.87 -28.21 16.41
C THR A 244 27.55 -27.75 17.03
N PRO A 245 26.90 -26.69 16.51
CA PRO A 245 25.56 -26.31 16.94
C PRO A 245 24.60 -27.45 16.57
N SER A 246 23.78 -27.86 17.53
CA SER A 246 22.73 -28.86 17.34
C SER A 246 21.68 -28.33 16.36
N ILE A 247 21.86 -28.64 15.07
CA ILE A 247 20.89 -28.37 14.00
C ILE A 247 19.70 -29.29 14.25
N LEU A 248 18.66 -28.77 14.89
CA LEU A 248 17.51 -29.57 15.33
C LEU A 248 16.38 -29.65 14.28
N ASP A 249 16.38 -28.80 13.26
CA ASP A 249 15.35 -28.88 12.21
C ASP A 249 15.88 -28.43 10.84
N MET A 250 15.87 -29.34 9.87
CA MET A 250 16.10 -29.05 8.45
C MET A 250 14.79 -29.25 7.70
N LYS A 251 14.23 -28.17 7.15
CA LYS A 251 13.11 -28.23 6.21
C LYS A 251 13.61 -27.95 4.80
N LEU A 252 13.40 -28.93 3.92
CA LEU A 252 13.63 -28.79 2.48
C LEU A 252 12.40 -28.12 1.86
N LEU A 253 12.59 -26.94 1.27
CA LEU A 253 11.54 -26.23 0.55
C LEU A 253 11.57 -26.61 -0.94
N PRO A 254 10.41 -26.50 -1.64
CA PRO A 254 10.36 -26.63 -3.09
C PRO A 254 11.36 -25.67 -3.75
N GLY A 255 12.20 -26.18 -4.66
CA GLY A 255 13.24 -25.39 -5.34
C GLY A 255 14.68 -25.64 -4.86
N GLY A 256 14.90 -26.54 -3.89
CA GLY A 256 16.26 -26.85 -3.40
C GLY A 256 16.75 -25.93 -2.29
N LEU A 257 15.88 -25.08 -1.75
CA LEU A 257 16.24 -24.21 -0.62
C LEU A 257 16.21 -24.99 0.69
N VAL A 258 17.30 -24.88 1.47
CA VAL A 258 17.42 -25.47 2.79
C VAL A 258 17.37 -24.37 3.85
N VAL A 259 16.42 -24.50 4.78
CA VAL A 259 16.30 -23.63 5.95
C VAL A 259 16.94 -24.33 7.14
N LEU A 260 17.95 -23.70 7.73
CA LEU A 260 18.50 -24.09 9.03
C LEU A 260 17.99 -23.13 10.11
N ALA A 261 17.29 -23.68 11.09
CA ALA A 261 16.94 -22.98 12.32
C ALA A 261 17.91 -23.40 13.43
N ASP A 262 18.53 -22.43 14.09
CA ASP A 262 19.22 -22.68 15.35
C ASP A 262 18.20 -22.85 16.49
N GLY A 263 18.53 -23.63 17.52
CA GLY A 263 17.62 -24.06 18.59
C GLY A 263 16.92 -22.93 19.35
N ASP A 264 17.41 -21.69 19.22
CA ASP A 264 16.84 -20.49 19.82
C ASP A 264 15.90 -19.69 18.87
N ASN A 265 15.53 -20.24 17.70
CA ASN A 265 14.62 -19.64 16.69
C ASN A 265 15.00 -18.24 16.17
N ASN A 266 16.18 -17.72 16.52
CA ASN A 266 16.56 -16.32 16.26
C ASN A 266 17.42 -16.12 15.00
N SER A 267 17.81 -17.17 14.29
CA SER A 267 18.46 -17.01 12.99
C SER A 267 18.06 -18.12 12.02
N VAL A 268 17.52 -17.72 10.87
CA VAL A 268 17.21 -18.59 9.73
C VAL A 268 18.21 -18.26 8.64
N LYS A 269 19.08 -19.21 8.29
CA LYS A 269 19.93 -19.09 7.10
C LYS A 269 19.30 -19.90 5.96
N LEU A 270 19.11 -19.25 4.82
CA LEU A 270 18.68 -19.86 3.56
C LEU A 270 19.92 -20.18 2.74
N TYR A 271 20.08 -21.45 2.38
CA TYR A 271 21.08 -21.90 1.42
C TYR A 271 20.39 -22.30 0.14
N ASP A 272 20.84 -21.74 -0.98
CA ASP A 272 20.50 -22.22 -2.32
C ASP A 272 21.47 -23.36 -2.66
N THR A 273 20.94 -24.55 -2.96
CA THR A 273 21.77 -25.72 -3.29
C THR A 273 21.99 -25.86 -4.80
N GLN A 274 21.64 -24.86 -5.62
CA GLN A 274 21.95 -24.85 -7.05
C GLN A 274 23.34 -24.23 -7.29
N GLU A 275 24.39 -25.02 -7.12
CA GLU A 275 25.68 -24.86 -7.83
C GLU A 275 25.91 -26.06 -8.76
#